data_AF-A0A327V3X2-F1
#
_entry.id   AF-A0A327V3X2-F1
#
_cell.length_a   1.000
_cell.length_b   1.000
_cell.length_c   1.000
_cell.angle_alpha   90.00
_cell.angle_beta   90.00
_cell.angle_gamma   90.00
#
_symmetry.space_group_name_H-M   'P 1'
#
loop_
_entity.id
_entity.type
_entity.pdbx_description
1 polymer ?
#
loop_
_entity_poly.entity_id
_entity_poly.type
_entity_poly.pdbx_seq_one_letter_code
_entity_poly.pdbx_strand_id
1 'polypeptide(L)' 'HNFSRFAQPTELDLQSFSGRHPVELIGGVRFPAIGELPYLLTLAGHNFYWFRLPRAGRLTPRAARQEGN' A
#
# COMPACT_ATOMS: atom_id res chain seq x y z
N HIS A 1 12.58 2.95 -9.31
CA HIS A 1 12.49 3.52 -10.67
C HIS A 1 12.59 2.36 -11.64
N ASN A 2 11.63 2.18 -12.55
CA ASN A 2 11.71 1.09 -13.54
C ASN A 2 12.48 1.59 -14.77
N PHE A 3 13.66 1.04 -15.04
CA PHE A 3 14.47 1.36 -16.22
C PHE A 3 14.11 0.52 -17.46
N SER A 4 13.11 -0.37 -17.36
CA SER A 4 12.61 -1.17 -18.47
C SER A 4 11.48 -0.46 -19.23
N ARG A 5 11.41 -0.72 -20.53
CA ARG A 5 10.26 -0.35 -21.39
C ARG A 5 9.03 -1.23 -21.14
N PHE A 6 9.17 -2.33 -20.41
CA PHE A 6 8.10 -3.26 -20.10
C PHE A 6 7.67 -3.18 -18.64
N ALA A 7 6.44 -3.62 -18.35
CA ALA A 7 6.01 -3.78 -16.98
C ALA A 7 6.87 -4.84 -16.27
N GLN A 8 7.33 -4.54 -15.07
CA GLN A 8 8.12 -5.46 -14.27
C GLN A 8 7.39 -5.70 -12.94
N PRO A 9 7.18 -6.96 -12.54
CA PRO A 9 6.79 -7.25 -11.17
C PRO A 9 7.97 -6.89 -10.26
N THR A 10 7.72 -6.12 -9.21
CA THR A 10 8.73 -5.82 -8.19
C THR A 10 8.14 -6.10 -6.83
N GLU A 11 8.88 -6.85 -6.03
CA GLU A 11 8.57 -7.12 -4.64
C GLU A 11 9.32 -6.12 -3.76
N LEU A 12 8.61 -5.43 -2.88
CA LEU A 12 9.20 -4.54 -1.90
C LEU A 12 9.05 -5.14 -0.50
N ASP A 13 10.16 -5.22 0.23
CA ASP A 13 10.11 -5.48 1.67
C ASP A 13 9.68 -4.21 2.39
N LEU A 14 8.42 -4.20 2.81
CA LEU A 14 7.81 -3.11 3.56
C LEU A 14 7.33 -3.58 4.94
N GLN A 15 7.76 -4.76 5.43
CA GLN A 15 7.23 -5.37 6.66
C GLN A 15 7.29 -4.42 7.87
N SER A 16 8.35 -3.60 7.97
CA SER A 16 8.50 -2.58 9.03
C SER A 16 7.39 -1.50 9.05
N PHE A 17 6.57 -1.44 7.99
CA PHE A 17 5.45 -0.52 7.82
C PHE A 17 4.10 -1.24 7.78
N SER A 18 4.03 -2.48 8.27
CA SER A 18 2.80 -3.28 8.40
C SER A 18 1.66 -2.48 9.03
N GLY A 19 0.46 -2.61 8.47
CA GLY A 19 -0.73 -1.86 8.86
C GLY A 19 -0.84 -0.44 8.31
N ARG A 20 0.16 0.06 7.56
CA ARG A 20 0.06 1.36 6.86
C ARG A 20 -0.52 1.19 5.45
N HIS A 21 -1.26 2.20 5.00
CA HIS A 21 -1.78 2.28 3.64
C HIS A 21 -0.90 3.22 2.80
N PRO A 22 -0.13 2.72 1.82
CA PRO A 22 0.60 3.57 0.91
C PRO A 22 -0.36 4.47 0.13
N VAL A 23 -0.01 5.74 -0.01
CA VAL A 23 -0.76 6.71 -0.82
C VAL A 23 0.16 7.20 -1.92
N GLU A 24 -0.24 6.94 -3.15
CA GLU A 24 0.46 7.37 -4.36
C GLU A 24 0.38 8.89 -4.49
N LEU A 25 1.50 9.56 -4.75
CA LEU A 25 1.62 11.02 -4.63
C LEU A 25 1.12 11.81 -5.85
N ILE A 26 1.06 11.22 -7.04
CA ILE A 26 0.65 11.91 -8.28
C ILE A 26 -0.87 11.90 -8.42
N GLY A 27 -1.50 10.73 -8.24
CA GLY A 27 -2.94 10.53 -8.35
C GLY A 27 -3.68 10.43 -7.01
N GLY A 28 -2.98 10.40 -5.88
CA GLY A 28 -3.61 10.35 -4.55
C GLY A 28 -4.27 9.00 -4.21
N VAL A 29 -4.02 7.97 -5.02
CA VAL A 29 -4.68 6.66 -4.89
C VAL A 29 -4.17 5.94 -3.65
N ARG A 30 -5.09 5.41 -2.85
CA ARG A 30 -4.78 4.57 -1.68
C ARG A 30 -4.57 3.13 -2.11
N PHE A 31 -3.44 2.58 -1.73
CA PHE A 31 -3.08 1.19 -1.96
C PHE A 31 -3.51 0.31 -0.76
N PRO A 32 -3.62 -1.03 -0.95
CA PRO A 32 -3.87 -1.97 0.13
C PRO A 32 -2.89 -1.81 1.31
N ALA A 33 -3.33 -2.15 2.51
CA ALA A 33 -2.47 -2.13 3.69
C ALA A 33 -1.25 -3.02 3.47
N ILE A 34 -0.10 -2.57 3.93
CA ILE A 34 1.10 -3.41 3.97
C ILE A 34 0.87 -4.52 5.01
N GLY A 35 1.14 -5.76 4.62
CA GLY A 35 1.09 -6.92 5.50
C GLY A 35 2.47 -7.55 5.66
N GLU A 36 2.48 -8.83 6.04
CA GLU A 36 3.70 -9.60 6.29
C GLU A 36 4.32 -10.20 5.02
N LEU A 37 3.58 -10.23 3.91
CA LEU A 37 4.06 -10.73 2.63
C LEU A 37 4.73 -9.62 1.80
N PRO A 38 5.66 -9.98 0.89
CA PRO A 38 6.26 -9.01 -0.02
C PRO A 38 5.20 -8.22 -0.78
N TYR A 39 5.35 -6.90 -0.80
CA TYR A 39 4.38 -6.02 -1.40
C TYR A 39 4.58 -6.00 -2.91
N LEU A 40 3.75 -6.75 -3.65
CA LEU A 40 3.85 -6.84 -5.10
C LEU A 40 3.32 -5.57 -5.76
N LEU A 41 4.17 -4.92 -6.55
CA LEU A 41 3.81 -3.80 -7.40
C LEU A 41 4.06 -4.14 -8.87
N THR A 42 3.10 -3.79 -9.72
CA THR A 42 3.27 -3.76 -11.17
C THR A 42 3.48 -2.31 -11.61
N LEU A 43 4.70 -2.01 -12.04
CA LEU A 43 5.03 -0.72 -12.66
C LEU A 43 4.82 -0.84 -14.16
N ALA A 44 3.99 0.02 -14.76
CA ALA A 44 3.98 0.16 -16.23
C ALA A 44 5.36 0.66 -16.72
N GLY A 45 5.73 0.38 -17.98
CA GLY A 45 7.04 0.74 -18.53
C GLY A 45 7.39 2.22 -18.32
N HIS A 46 8.67 2.51 -18.02
CA HIS A 46 9.20 3.85 -17.71
C HIS A 46 8.56 4.61 -16.52
N ASN A 47 7.76 3.96 -15.68
CA ASN A 47 7.14 4.63 -14.54
C ASN A 47 7.95 4.47 -13.23
N PHE A 48 7.69 5.41 -12.32
CA PHE A 48 8.09 5.37 -10.93
C PHE A 48 6.86 5.68 -10.08
N TYR A 49 6.71 5.00 -8.94
CA TYR A 49 5.73 5.39 -7.92
C TYR A 49 6.45 6.08 -6.77
N TRP A 50 5.87 7.19 -6.29
CA TRP A 50 6.20 7.73 -4.98
C TRP A 50 5.03 7.52 -4.04
N PHE A 51 5.32 6.88 -2.91
CA PHE A 51 4.33 6.65 -1.88
C PHE A 51 4.65 7.48 -0.65
N ARG A 52 3.61 8.13 -0.13
CA ARG A 52 3.57 8.55 1.27
C ARG A 52 3.06 7.37 2.09
N LEU A 53 3.69 7.11 3.22
CA LEU A 53 3.24 6.15 4.23
C LEU A 53 2.71 6.90 5.45
N PRO A 54 1.40 7.20 5.52
CA PRO A 54 0.81 7.77 6.72
C PRO A 54 1.08 6.82 7.90
N ARG A 55 1.24 7.38 9.11
CA ARG A 55 1.27 6.55 10.32
C ARG A 55 0.04 5.66 10.32
N ALA A 56 0.21 4.40 10.73
CA ALA A 56 -0.91 3.47 10.84
C ALA A 56 -1.96 4.16 11.72
N GLY A 57 -3.09 4.51 11.09
CA GLY A 57 -4.23 5.00 11.83
C GLY A 57 -4.55 3.92 12.84
N ARG A 58 -4.71 4.29 14.11
CA ARG A 58 -5.25 3.37 15.11
C ARG A 58 -6.50 2.79 14.46
N LEU A 59 -6.48 1.50 14.13
CA LEU A 59 -7.68 0.82 13.64
C LEU A 59 -8.64 0.89 14.81
N THR A 60 -9.49 1.91 14.87
CA THR A 60 -10.67 1.85 15.71
C THR A 60 -11.44 0.68 15.11
N PRO A 61 -11.56 -0.45 15.83
CA PRO A 61 -12.39 -1.54 15.34
C PRO A 61 -13.75 -0.92 15.06
N ARG A 62 -14.25 -1.05 13.82
CA ARG A 62 -15.60 -0.61 13.49
C ARG A 62 -16.49 -1.28 14.52
N ALA A 63 -17.05 -0.47 15.43
CA ALA A 63 -17.76 -0.94 16.61
C ALA A 63 -18.65 -2.11 16.20
N ALA A 64 -18.46 -3.24 16.89
CA ALA A 64 -19.37 -4.35 16.84
C ALA A 64 -20.76 -3.75 17.07
N ARG A 65 -21.54 -3.70 16.00
CA ARG A 65 -22.91 -3.23 16.00
C ARG A 65 -23.64 -4.19 16.94
N GLN A 66 -23.97 -3.70 18.14
CA GLN A 66 -24.94 -4.32 19.01
C GLN A 66 -26.25 -4.39 18.23
N GLU A 67 -26.65 -5.59 17.82
CA GLU A 67 -28.06 -5.93 17.64
C GLU A 67 -28.29 -7.21 18.43
N GLY A 68 -28.90 -7.01 19.59
CA GLY A 68 -29.10 -8.03 20.61
C GLY A 68 -29.70 -7.38 21.86
N ASN A 69 -30.88 -6.75 21.69
CA ASN A 69 -31.97 -6.69 22.67
C ASN A 69 -33.21 -6.07 22.02
#